data_AF-A0A3M1M3A8-F1
#
_entry.id   AF-A0A3M1M3A8-F1
#
_cell.length_a   1.000
_cell.length_b   1.000
_cell.length_c   1.000
_cell.angle_alpha   90.00
_cell.angle_beta   90.00
_cell.angle_gamma   90.00
#
_symmetry.space_group_name_H-M   'P 1'
#
loop_
_entity.id
_entity.type
_entity.pdbx_description
1 polymer ?
#
loop_
_entity_poly.entity_id
_entity_poly.type
_entity_poly.pdbx_seq_one_letter_code
_entity_poly.pdbx_strand_id
1 'polypeptide(L)'
;MTARQFFVMAAAPCFMLAACIPAGLSERVAMESPERYATIDSIPELVARSASDIPVLTGTVAAALRHVRAGTRERSLAVEFVPLLHSAPVGLRYRALRSSRALMLGYPAARCPAMAAEGGATLAEAVASTFAACRRQLRDAQADAECGCQIVAADEVLLAPPERFAYARGLPVRVLRKGRLDPLTYIASPVVVEHRPATLIRAGSQPVWRIEEEAVVPLGPDGRTSGPPLPARRRPLGLDRGRVVERVEAGDLTFLVGF
;
A
#
# COMPACT_ATOMS: atom_id res chain seq x y z
N MET A 1 11.53 77.13 31.86
CA MET A 1 10.13 77.04 32.33
C MET A 1 9.82 75.57 32.56
N THR A 2 9.56 75.28 33.83
CA THR A 2 9.20 74.02 34.48
C THR A 2 7.85 73.46 34.02
N ALA A 3 7.76 72.16 33.77
CA ALA A 3 6.54 71.38 34.03
C ALA A 3 6.83 69.88 34.15
N ARG A 4 6.76 69.39 35.40
CA ARG A 4 6.63 67.99 35.82
C ARG A 4 5.23 67.48 35.49
N GLN A 5 5.08 66.22 35.07
CA GLN A 5 3.85 65.42 35.21
C GLN A 5 4.24 63.92 35.19
N PHE A 6 4.38 63.30 36.36
CA PHE A 6 3.41 62.47 37.09
C PHE A 6 3.28 61.03 36.56
N PHE A 7 3.98 60.14 37.27
CA PHE A 7 3.77 58.71 37.39
C PHE A 7 2.30 58.39 37.75
N VAL A 8 1.69 57.42 37.06
CA VAL A 8 0.59 56.62 37.59
C VAL A 8 0.93 55.15 37.35
N MET A 9 1.39 54.48 38.41
CA MET A 9 1.46 53.03 38.51
C MET A 9 0.04 52.48 38.64
N ALA A 10 -0.42 51.75 37.63
CA ALA A 10 -1.60 50.90 37.75
C ALA A 10 -1.15 49.50 38.20
N ALA A 11 -1.47 49.15 39.44
CA ALA A 11 -1.30 47.81 39.98
C ALA A 11 -2.31 46.86 39.31
N ALA A 12 -1.80 45.82 38.65
CA ALA A 12 -2.62 44.75 38.09
C ALA A 12 -3.01 43.75 39.20
N PRO A 13 -4.29 43.36 39.35
CA PRO A 13 -4.69 42.33 40.28
C PRO A 13 -4.28 40.94 39.77
N CYS A 14 -3.47 40.24 40.56
CA CYS A 14 -3.26 38.79 40.46
C CYS A 14 -4.58 38.07 40.78
N PHE A 15 -5.34 37.71 39.74
CA PHE A 15 -6.41 36.72 39.85
C PHE A 15 -5.79 35.32 39.97
N MET A 16 -5.71 34.80 41.19
CA MET A 16 -5.51 33.38 41.48
C MET A 16 -6.75 32.59 41.03
N LEU A 17 -6.75 32.11 39.79
CA LEU A 17 -7.69 31.09 39.33
C LEU A 17 -7.20 29.73 39.83
N ALA A 18 -7.76 29.28 40.95
CA ALA A 18 -7.67 27.90 41.40
C ALA A 18 -8.43 27.02 40.38
N ALA A 19 -7.71 26.47 39.41
CA ALA A 19 -8.25 25.48 38.49
C ALA A 19 -8.47 24.16 39.24
N CYS A 20 -9.72 23.88 39.59
CA CYS A 20 -10.17 22.54 39.93
C CYS A 20 -9.91 21.63 38.72
N ILE A 21 -8.83 20.86 38.74
CA ILE A 21 -8.60 19.78 37.77
C ILE A 21 -9.64 18.70 38.08
N PRO A 22 -10.61 18.41 37.18
CA PRO A 22 -11.56 17.33 37.41
C PRO A 22 -10.79 16.01 37.44
N ALA A 23 -10.72 15.41 38.64
CA ALA A 23 -10.26 14.05 38.85
C ALA A 23 -11.31 13.09 38.30
N GLY A 24 -11.21 12.77 37.01
CA GLY A 24 -12.11 11.82 36.38
C GLY A 24 -12.06 11.93 34.88
N LEU A 25 -11.15 11.18 34.27
CA LEU A 25 -11.23 10.57 32.93
C LEU A 25 -9.87 9.91 32.65
N SER A 26 -9.48 8.94 33.50
CA SER A 26 -8.49 7.95 33.10
C SER A 26 -9.22 6.89 32.28
N GLU A 27 -9.70 7.27 31.09
CA GLU A 27 -10.08 6.31 30.06
C GLU A 27 -8.83 5.49 29.75
N ARG A 28 -8.75 4.30 30.34
CA ARG A 28 -7.81 3.29 29.90
C ARG A 28 -8.24 2.94 28.48
N VAL A 29 -7.66 3.62 27.51
CA VAL A 29 -7.69 3.21 26.11
C VAL A 29 -7.16 1.79 26.13
N ALA A 30 -8.05 0.81 26.05
CA ALA A 30 -7.68 -0.57 25.90
C ALA A 30 -6.89 -0.64 24.60
N MET A 31 -5.57 -0.70 24.71
CA MET A 31 -4.69 -0.92 23.56
C MET A 31 -5.10 -2.27 22.99
N GLU A 32 -5.79 -2.22 21.86
CA GLU A 32 -6.12 -3.41 21.09
C GLU A 32 -4.80 -4.12 20.80
N SER A 33 -4.70 -5.40 21.20
CA SER A 33 -3.50 -6.19 20.98
C SER A 33 -3.12 -6.11 19.50
N PRO A 34 -1.84 -5.85 19.18
CA PRO A 34 -1.43 -5.70 17.79
C PRO A 34 -1.76 -6.98 17.02
N GLU A 35 -2.38 -6.81 15.86
CA GLU A 35 -2.72 -7.88 14.93
C GLU A 35 -1.46 -8.70 14.60
N ARG A 36 -1.56 -10.03 14.66
CA ARG A 36 -0.43 -10.93 14.45
C ARG A 36 -0.75 -11.98 13.39
N TYR A 37 0.30 -12.39 12.69
CA TYR A 37 0.25 -13.36 11.61
C TYR A 37 1.16 -14.54 11.90
N ALA A 38 0.67 -15.76 11.70
CA ALA A 38 1.46 -16.97 11.76
C ALA A 38 2.27 -17.15 10.47
N THR A 39 3.52 -17.56 10.60
CA THR A 39 4.36 -17.95 9.45
C THR A 39 4.58 -19.44 9.45
N ILE A 40 4.52 -20.06 8.28
CA ILE A 40 4.83 -21.48 8.10
C ILE A 40 6.16 -21.57 7.35
N ASP A 41 7.15 -22.23 7.96
CA ASP A 41 8.54 -22.25 7.48
C ASP A 41 8.70 -22.93 6.11
N SER A 42 7.78 -23.82 5.72
CA SER A 42 7.80 -24.47 4.42
C SER A 42 6.40 -24.74 3.89
N ILE A 43 5.93 -23.89 2.98
CA ILE A 43 4.79 -24.17 2.11
C ILE A 43 5.30 -24.15 0.67
N PRO A 44 4.94 -25.14 -0.17
CA PRO A 44 5.18 -25.03 -1.61
C PRO A 44 4.51 -23.77 -2.16
N GLU A 45 5.04 -23.21 -3.26
CA GLU A 45 4.40 -22.06 -3.88
C GLU A 45 2.98 -22.41 -4.34
N LEU A 46 1.99 -21.78 -3.71
CA LEU A 46 0.58 -22.02 -3.98
C LEU A 46 0.12 -21.12 -5.14
N VAL A 47 0.30 -21.58 -6.38
CA VAL A 47 -0.01 -20.81 -7.60
C VAL A 47 -1.22 -21.40 -8.32
N ALA A 48 -2.23 -20.58 -8.57
CA ALA A 48 -3.35 -20.91 -9.44
C ALA A 48 -3.15 -20.28 -10.83
N ARG A 49 -3.30 -21.07 -11.89
CA ARG A 49 -3.29 -20.60 -13.29
C ARG A 49 -4.69 -20.60 -13.90
N SER A 50 -5.57 -21.43 -13.35
CA SER A 50 -6.93 -21.66 -13.84
C SER A 50 -7.92 -21.83 -12.69
N ALA A 51 -9.21 -21.75 -13.00
CA ALA A 51 -10.26 -21.95 -12.00
C ALA A 51 -10.30 -23.39 -11.44
N SER A 52 -9.81 -24.39 -12.20
CA SER A 52 -9.74 -25.78 -11.74
C SER A 52 -8.69 -26.01 -10.64
N ASP A 53 -7.75 -25.09 -10.45
CA ASP A 53 -6.73 -25.20 -9.40
C ASP A 53 -7.32 -24.84 -8.01
N ILE A 54 -8.43 -24.08 -7.99
CA ILE A 54 -9.00 -23.47 -6.77
C ILE A 54 -9.38 -24.48 -5.69
N PRO A 55 -10.03 -25.62 -5.98
CA PRO A 55 -10.33 -26.62 -4.96
C PRO A 55 -9.07 -27.16 -4.28
N VAL A 56 -8.00 -27.42 -5.05
CA VAL A 56 -6.73 -27.91 -4.54
C VAL A 56 -6.05 -26.85 -3.67
N LEU A 57 -5.94 -25.61 -4.16
CA LEU A 57 -5.37 -24.50 -3.37
C LEU A 57 -6.13 -24.30 -2.05
N THR A 58 -7.46 -24.29 -2.11
CA THR A 58 -8.31 -24.11 -0.92
C THR A 58 -8.08 -25.24 0.08
N GLY A 59 -7.99 -26.49 -0.38
CA GLY A 59 -7.70 -27.65 0.47
C GLY A 59 -6.34 -27.53 1.17
N THR A 60 -5.31 -27.12 0.44
CA THR A 60 -3.95 -26.90 0.99
C THR A 60 -3.94 -25.77 2.01
N VAL A 61 -4.59 -24.64 1.72
CA VAL A 61 -4.67 -23.50 2.65
C VAL A 61 -5.46 -23.85 3.90
N ALA A 62 -6.57 -24.58 3.76
CA ALA A 62 -7.35 -25.04 4.91
C ALA A 62 -6.53 -25.98 5.80
N ALA A 63 -5.70 -26.84 5.22
CA ALA A 63 -4.79 -27.71 5.97
C ALA A 63 -3.73 -26.89 6.73
N ALA A 64 -3.13 -25.90 6.08
CA ALA A 64 -2.20 -24.97 6.71
C ALA A 64 -2.83 -24.22 7.89
N LEU A 65 -4.03 -23.66 7.72
CA LEU A 65 -4.78 -22.99 8.79
C LEU A 65 -5.11 -23.91 9.96
N ARG A 66 -5.44 -25.18 9.71
CA ARG A 66 -5.64 -26.17 10.79
C ARG A 66 -4.35 -26.48 11.54
N HIS A 67 -3.22 -26.57 10.84
CA HIS A 67 -1.91 -26.80 11.44
C HIS A 67 -1.51 -25.65 12.38
N VAL A 68 -1.76 -24.42 11.94
CA VAL A 68 -1.55 -23.18 12.71
C VAL A 68 -2.39 -23.16 13.98
N ARG A 69 -3.69 -23.42 13.84
CA ARG A 69 -4.63 -23.41 14.96
C ARG A 69 -4.34 -24.51 15.99
N ALA A 70 -3.65 -25.58 15.60
CA ALA A 70 -3.22 -26.63 16.53
C ALA A 70 -2.02 -26.21 17.43
N GLY A 71 -1.46 -25.02 17.24
CA GLY A 71 -0.42 -24.46 18.13
C GLY A 71 0.99 -25.02 17.88
N THR A 72 1.24 -25.58 16.70
CA THR A 72 2.49 -26.26 16.39
C THR A 72 3.60 -25.27 16.01
N ARG A 73 4.55 -24.98 16.90
CA ARG A 73 5.87 -24.33 16.62
C ARG A 73 5.92 -23.12 15.68
N GLU A 74 4.84 -22.37 15.54
CA GLU A 74 4.79 -21.26 14.59
C GLU A 74 5.32 -19.96 15.18
N ARG A 75 6.05 -19.22 14.34
CA ARG A 75 6.44 -17.85 14.66
C ARG A 75 5.28 -16.94 14.34
N SER A 76 4.86 -16.19 15.34
CA SER A 76 3.84 -15.16 15.20
C SER A 76 4.53 -13.80 15.00
N LEU A 77 4.34 -13.19 13.83
CA LEU A 77 4.84 -11.87 13.49
C LEU A 77 3.77 -10.81 13.73
N ALA A 78 4.13 -9.72 14.40
CA ALA A 78 3.25 -8.56 14.46
C ALA A 78 3.18 -7.90 13.07
N VAL A 79 2.02 -7.33 12.73
CA VAL A 79 1.75 -6.84 11.37
C VAL A 79 2.74 -5.77 10.90
N GLU A 80 3.30 -4.95 11.79
CA GLU A 80 4.33 -3.96 11.48
C GLU A 80 5.62 -4.56 10.89
N PHE A 81 5.87 -5.85 11.12
CA PHE A 81 6.98 -6.61 10.53
C PHE A 81 6.62 -7.28 9.19
N VAL A 82 5.41 -7.03 8.67
CA VAL A 82 4.93 -7.53 7.37
C VAL A 82 4.64 -6.32 6.47
N PRO A 83 5.66 -5.72 5.81
CA PRO A 83 5.54 -4.40 5.18
C PRO A 83 4.40 -4.28 4.16
N LEU A 84 4.15 -5.32 3.37
CA LEU A 84 3.03 -5.37 2.43
C LEU A 84 1.69 -5.22 3.14
N LEU A 85 1.46 -5.95 4.23
CA LEU A 85 0.20 -5.88 5.00
C LEU A 85 0.08 -4.57 5.78
N HIS A 86 1.20 -4.05 6.30
CA HIS A 86 1.19 -2.85 7.12
C HIS A 86 1.06 -1.55 6.32
N SER A 87 1.73 -1.46 5.17
CA SER A 87 1.91 -0.19 4.46
C SER A 87 1.31 -0.15 3.06
N ALA A 88 1.11 -1.29 2.39
CA ALA A 88 0.60 -1.28 1.02
C ALA A 88 -0.92 -1.07 1.01
N PRO A 89 -1.47 -0.32 0.04
CA PRO A 89 -2.93 -0.17 -0.09
C PRO A 89 -3.68 -1.50 -0.16
N VAL A 90 -3.14 -2.49 -0.88
CA VAL A 90 -3.73 -3.83 -0.96
C VAL A 90 -3.69 -4.58 0.38
N GLY A 91 -2.63 -4.40 1.16
CA GLY A 91 -2.48 -4.98 2.49
C GLY A 91 -3.42 -4.33 3.51
N LEU A 92 -3.56 -3.00 3.47
CA LEU A 92 -4.53 -2.28 4.28
C LEU A 92 -5.96 -2.72 3.96
N ARG A 93 -6.29 -2.89 2.67
CA ARG A 93 -7.58 -3.46 2.24
C ARG A 93 -7.77 -4.86 2.80
N TYR A 94 -6.77 -5.73 2.67
CA TYR A 94 -6.82 -7.10 3.19
C TYR A 94 -7.15 -7.13 4.69
N ARG A 95 -6.48 -6.29 5.49
CA ARG A 95 -6.70 -6.18 6.94
C ARG A 95 -8.08 -5.62 7.31
N ALA A 96 -8.67 -4.80 6.44
CA ALA A 96 -10.02 -4.26 6.63
C ALA A 96 -11.13 -5.31 6.41
N LEU A 97 -10.81 -6.47 5.80
CA LEU A 97 -11.77 -7.55 5.57
C LEU A 97 -12.06 -8.30 6.88
N ARG A 98 -13.34 -8.34 7.26
CA ARG A 98 -13.81 -8.93 8.53
C ARG A 98 -14.13 -10.43 8.46
N SER A 99 -14.34 -10.97 7.26
CA SER A 99 -14.65 -12.38 7.02
C SER A 99 -13.40 -13.16 6.62
N SER A 100 -13.58 -14.43 6.19
CA SER A 100 -12.48 -15.17 5.55
C SER A 100 -11.90 -14.33 4.41
N ARG A 101 -10.58 -14.21 4.38
CA ARG A 101 -9.89 -13.29 3.48
C ARG A 101 -8.67 -13.95 2.86
N ALA A 102 -8.39 -13.60 1.61
CA ALA A 102 -7.19 -14.03 0.91
C ALA A 102 -6.49 -12.85 0.23
N LEU A 103 -5.17 -12.95 0.11
CA LEU A 103 -4.31 -12.03 -0.62
C LEU A 103 -3.54 -12.83 -1.67
N MET A 104 -3.64 -12.42 -2.92
CA MET A 104 -2.90 -12.99 -4.03
C MET A 104 -2.05 -11.95 -4.75
N LEU A 105 -0.87 -12.38 -5.20
CA LEU A 105 0.02 -11.62 -6.07
C LEU A 105 0.13 -12.33 -7.43
N GLY A 106 0.39 -11.57 -8.49
CA GLY A 106 0.73 -12.14 -9.78
C GLY A 106 2.04 -12.93 -9.72
N TYR A 107 2.12 -14.02 -10.48
CA TYR A 107 3.25 -14.93 -10.49
C TYR A 107 3.69 -15.31 -11.91
N PRO A 108 4.99 -15.22 -12.26
CA PRO A 108 6.08 -14.66 -11.46
C PRO A 108 5.91 -13.15 -11.24
N ALA A 109 6.17 -12.68 -10.02
CA ALA A 109 5.94 -11.28 -9.63
C ALA A 109 6.59 -10.26 -10.59
N ALA A 110 7.81 -10.52 -11.05
CA ALA A 110 8.55 -9.63 -11.94
C ALA A 110 7.86 -9.35 -13.30
N ARG A 111 6.89 -10.17 -13.73
CA ARG A 111 6.21 -10.03 -15.03
C ARG A 111 4.68 -9.98 -14.95
N CYS A 112 4.13 -10.20 -13.76
CA CYS A 112 2.68 -10.38 -13.58
C CYS A 112 2.15 -9.32 -12.60
N PRO A 113 1.70 -8.16 -13.10
CA PRO A 113 1.35 -6.99 -12.30
C PRO A 113 -0.05 -7.11 -11.69
N ALA A 114 -0.24 -8.02 -10.75
CA ALA A 114 -1.51 -8.18 -10.05
C ALA A 114 -1.33 -8.26 -8.53
N MET A 115 -2.17 -7.57 -7.78
CA MET A 115 -2.28 -7.65 -6.33
C MET A 115 -3.75 -7.52 -5.96
N ALA A 116 -4.33 -8.60 -5.45
CA ALA A 116 -5.75 -8.66 -5.12
C ALA A 116 -5.95 -9.13 -3.69
N ALA A 117 -6.83 -8.44 -2.96
CA ALA A 117 -7.29 -8.84 -1.64
C ALA A 117 -8.83 -8.83 -1.65
N GLU A 118 -9.43 -9.99 -1.45
CA GLU A 118 -10.89 -10.15 -1.38
C GLU A 118 -11.27 -11.02 -0.18
N GLY A 119 -12.53 -10.88 0.24
CA GLY A 119 -13.14 -11.67 1.30
C GLY A 119 -14.26 -12.55 0.78
N GLY A 120 -14.67 -13.53 1.59
CA GLY A 120 -15.83 -14.38 1.34
C GLY A 120 -16.47 -14.82 2.66
N ALA A 121 -17.68 -15.40 2.60
CA ALA A 121 -18.31 -15.98 3.79
C ALA A 121 -17.56 -17.24 4.26
N THR A 122 -16.86 -17.90 3.32
CA THR A 122 -15.97 -19.03 3.59
C THR A 122 -14.59 -18.80 3.00
N LEU A 123 -13.59 -19.57 3.46
CA LEU A 123 -12.26 -19.57 2.88
C LEU A 123 -12.26 -19.91 1.38
N ALA A 124 -13.08 -20.87 0.96
CA ALA A 124 -13.20 -21.26 -0.45
C ALA A 124 -13.67 -20.08 -1.31
N GLU A 125 -14.68 -19.34 -0.84
CA GLU A 125 -15.17 -18.14 -1.51
C GLU A 125 -14.13 -17.01 -1.52
N ALA A 126 -13.41 -16.80 -0.42
CA ALA A 126 -12.35 -15.80 -0.34
C ALA A 126 -11.23 -16.10 -1.34
N VAL A 127 -10.80 -17.37 -1.44
CA VAL A 127 -9.77 -17.81 -2.39
C VAL A 127 -10.27 -17.66 -3.83
N ALA A 128 -11.50 -18.10 -4.13
CA ALA A 128 -12.09 -18.00 -5.47
C ALA A 128 -12.27 -16.55 -5.93
N SER A 129 -12.80 -15.68 -5.07
CA SER A 129 -13.01 -14.25 -5.37
C SER A 129 -11.68 -13.52 -5.55
N THR A 130 -10.70 -13.78 -4.68
CA THR A 130 -9.35 -13.19 -4.80
C THR A 130 -8.67 -13.64 -6.09
N PHE A 131 -8.80 -14.91 -6.48
CA PHE A 131 -8.31 -15.42 -7.75
C PHE A 131 -8.98 -14.71 -8.93
N ALA A 132 -10.30 -14.59 -8.93
CA ALA A 132 -11.03 -13.90 -9.99
C ALA A 132 -10.59 -12.43 -10.13
N ALA A 133 -10.38 -11.74 -9.01
CA ALA A 133 -9.87 -10.37 -9.00
C ALA A 133 -8.43 -10.27 -9.52
N CYS A 134 -7.53 -11.16 -9.11
CA CYS A 134 -6.16 -11.23 -9.62
C CYS A 134 -6.14 -11.50 -11.14
N ARG A 135 -6.93 -12.46 -11.63
CA ARG A 135 -7.04 -12.75 -13.07
C ARG A 135 -7.61 -11.59 -13.86
N ARG A 136 -8.55 -10.82 -13.30
CA ARG A 136 -9.06 -9.60 -13.92
C ARG A 136 -7.95 -8.56 -14.08
N GLN A 137 -7.20 -8.26 -13.02
CA GLN A 137 -6.07 -7.32 -13.08
C GLN A 137 -5.01 -7.75 -14.12
N LEU A 138 -4.69 -9.05 -14.19
CA LEU A 138 -3.76 -9.56 -15.20
C LEU A 138 -4.28 -9.38 -16.64
N ARG A 139 -5.58 -9.58 -16.88
CA ARG A 139 -6.19 -9.32 -18.19
C ARG A 139 -6.21 -7.83 -18.54
N ASP A 140 -6.57 -6.98 -17.59
CA ASP A 140 -6.62 -5.53 -17.78
C ASP A 140 -5.22 -4.97 -18.09
N ALA A 141 -4.18 -5.56 -17.48
CA ALA A 141 -2.78 -5.27 -17.77
C ALA A 141 -2.24 -5.91 -19.06
N GLN A 142 -3.05 -6.71 -19.77
CA GLN A 142 -2.64 -7.48 -20.96
C GLN A 142 -1.40 -8.35 -20.69
N ALA A 143 -1.35 -8.99 -19.51
CA ALA A 143 -0.25 -9.84 -19.09
C ALA A 143 -0.18 -11.14 -19.90
N ASP A 144 1.01 -11.72 -20.00
CA ASP A 144 1.25 -12.96 -20.74
C ASP A 144 0.43 -14.15 -20.18
N ALA A 145 0.13 -15.11 -21.05
CA ALA A 145 -0.62 -16.32 -20.67
C ALA A 145 0.10 -17.17 -19.60
N GLU A 146 1.42 -17.01 -19.47
CA GLU A 146 2.23 -17.67 -18.43
C GLU A 146 2.01 -17.11 -17.03
N CYS A 147 1.32 -15.98 -16.87
CA CYS A 147 1.02 -15.41 -15.56
C CYS A 147 -0.02 -16.25 -14.81
N GLY A 148 0.29 -16.55 -13.55
CA GLY A 148 -0.60 -17.12 -12.54
C GLY A 148 -0.87 -16.14 -11.39
N CYS A 149 -1.62 -16.62 -10.39
CA CYS A 149 -1.91 -15.91 -9.15
C CYS A 149 -1.43 -16.76 -7.98
N GLN A 150 -0.43 -16.29 -7.25
CA GLN A 150 0.09 -16.93 -6.05
C GLN A 150 -0.69 -16.43 -4.83
N ILE A 151 -1.24 -17.34 -4.03
CA ILE A 151 -1.76 -16.96 -2.71
C ILE A 151 -0.60 -16.74 -1.75
N VAL A 152 -0.57 -15.57 -1.14
CA VAL A 152 0.50 -15.19 -0.21
C VAL A 152 0.01 -15.11 1.22
N ALA A 153 -1.26 -14.80 1.46
CA ALA A 153 -1.84 -14.84 2.81
C ALA A 153 -3.31 -15.28 2.77
N ALA A 154 -3.75 -15.94 3.83
CA ALA A 154 -5.15 -16.25 4.09
C ALA A 154 -5.43 -16.12 5.60
N ASP A 155 -6.51 -15.42 5.94
CA ASP A 155 -6.87 -15.07 7.32
C ASP A 155 -5.69 -14.46 8.12
N GLU A 156 -5.18 -15.15 9.14
CA GLU A 156 -4.03 -14.71 9.95
C GLU A 156 -2.74 -15.49 9.62
N VAL A 157 -2.66 -16.10 8.43
CA VAL A 157 -1.52 -16.96 8.04
C VAL A 157 -0.81 -16.42 6.81
N LEU A 158 0.51 -16.29 6.92
CA LEU A 158 1.40 -16.01 5.80
C LEU A 158 1.79 -17.33 5.13
N LEU A 159 1.43 -17.45 3.85
CA LEU A 159 1.57 -18.66 3.04
C LEU A 159 2.73 -18.57 2.02
N ALA A 160 3.51 -17.50 2.11
CA ALA A 160 4.62 -17.20 1.22
C ALA A 160 5.85 -16.81 2.05
N PRO A 161 7.06 -16.88 1.47
CA PRO A 161 8.26 -16.47 2.18
C PRO A 161 8.31 -14.93 2.35
N PRO A 162 9.07 -14.41 3.34
CA PRO A 162 9.06 -13.00 3.72
C PRO A 162 9.31 -12.00 2.58
N GLU A 163 10.09 -12.38 1.57
CA GLU A 163 10.41 -11.53 0.42
C GLU A 163 9.17 -11.15 -0.39
N ARG A 164 8.14 -12.01 -0.40
CA ARG A 164 6.85 -11.74 -1.06
C ARG A 164 6.03 -10.67 -0.33
N PHE A 165 6.37 -10.36 0.91
CA PHE A 165 5.73 -9.32 1.71
C PHE A 165 6.54 -8.03 1.79
N ALA A 166 7.62 -7.90 1.01
CA ALA A 166 8.34 -6.64 0.90
C ALA A 166 7.42 -5.54 0.33
N TYR A 167 7.60 -4.32 0.83
CA TYR A 167 6.90 -3.15 0.32
C TYR A 167 7.83 -1.94 0.22
N ALA A 168 8.02 -1.41 -0.98
CA ALA A 168 8.81 -0.20 -1.20
C ALA A 168 7.94 1.07 -1.05
N ARG A 169 8.30 1.95 -0.12
CA ARG A 169 7.65 3.28 0.04
C ARG A 169 7.90 4.21 -1.15
N GLY A 170 9.04 4.05 -1.81
CA GLY A 170 9.43 4.77 -3.03
C GLY A 170 10.02 3.82 -4.06
N LEU A 171 9.65 3.99 -5.32
CA LEU A 171 10.28 3.33 -6.46
C LEU A 171 11.14 4.33 -7.23
N PRO A 172 12.31 3.93 -7.78
CA PRO A 172 13.04 4.76 -8.72
C PRO A 172 12.20 5.02 -9.97
N VAL A 173 12.38 6.19 -10.58
CA VAL A 173 11.71 6.54 -11.83
C VAL A 173 12.74 7.10 -12.80
N ARG A 174 12.78 6.51 -14.01
CA ARG A 174 13.47 7.10 -15.15
C ARG A 174 12.47 7.86 -15.99
N VAL A 175 12.78 9.12 -16.32
CA VAL A 175 11.93 9.94 -17.18
C VAL A 175 12.64 10.12 -18.50
N LEU A 176 11.94 9.88 -19.61
CA LEU A 176 12.40 10.25 -20.93
C LEU A 176 11.58 11.44 -21.42
N ARG A 177 12.26 12.45 -21.98
CA ARG A 177 11.63 13.63 -22.59
C ARG A 177 12.04 13.68 -24.05
N LYS A 178 11.06 13.59 -24.96
CA LYS A 178 11.29 13.49 -26.42
C LYS A 178 12.29 12.36 -26.75
N GLY A 179 12.13 11.22 -26.08
CA GLY A 179 13.00 10.04 -26.24
C GLY A 179 14.40 10.13 -25.60
N ARG A 180 14.77 11.26 -24.98
CA ARG A 180 16.05 11.40 -24.29
C ARG A 180 15.89 11.20 -22.79
N LEU A 181 16.79 10.43 -22.18
CA LEU A 181 16.80 10.24 -20.74
C LEU A 181 17.03 11.58 -20.04
N ASP A 182 16.12 11.93 -19.14
CA ASP A 182 16.26 13.07 -18.24
C ASP A 182 17.36 12.75 -17.21
N PRO A 183 18.37 13.64 -17.02
CA PRO A 183 19.51 13.34 -16.17
C PRO A 183 19.16 13.32 -14.67
N LEU A 184 17.99 13.83 -14.28
CA LEU A 184 17.57 13.85 -12.88
C LEU A 184 17.13 12.46 -12.40
N THR A 185 17.33 12.23 -11.11
CA THR A 185 16.82 11.03 -10.43
C THR A 185 15.49 11.35 -9.78
N TYR A 186 14.49 10.50 -10.05
CA TYR A 186 13.13 10.68 -9.56
C TYR A 186 12.70 9.50 -8.69
N ILE A 187 11.80 9.76 -7.75
CA ILE A 187 11.18 8.75 -6.88
C ILE A 187 9.66 8.84 -6.98
N ALA A 188 9.01 7.68 -7.15
CA ALA A 188 7.57 7.47 -7.15
C ALA A 188 7.06 7.00 -5.79
N SER A 189 6.24 7.80 -5.14
CA SER A 189 5.55 7.46 -3.89
C SER A 189 4.04 7.41 -4.08
N PRO A 190 3.35 6.46 -3.43
CA PRO A 190 1.90 6.41 -3.46
C PRO A 190 1.34 7.59 -2.67
N VAL A 191 0.28 8.20 -3.18
CA VAL A 191 -0.49 9.24 -2.49
C VAL A 191 -1.98 9.01 -2.74
N VAL A 192 -2.82 9.64 -1.93
CA VAL A 192 -4.27 9.68 -2.14
C VAL A 192 -4.66 11.12 -2.41
N VAL A 193 -5.35 11.37 -3.52
CA VAL A 193 -5.88 12.68 -3.88
C VAL A 193 -7.37 12.53 -4.10
N GLU A 194 -8.17 13.29 -3.34
CA GLU A 194 -9.64 13.22 -3.42
C GLU A 194 -10.17 11.78 -3.32
N HIS A 195 -9.64 11.01 -2.35
CA HIS A 195 -9.98 9.59 -2.14
C HIS A 195 -9.60 8.63 -3.29
N ARG A 196 -8.88 9.10 -4.31
CA ARG A 196 -8.38 8.28 -5.41
C ARG A 196 -6.89 8.02 -5.27
N PRO A 197 -6.41 6.79 -5.59
CA PRO A 197 -4.99 6.49 -5.57
C PRO A 197 -4.28 7.23 -6.71
N ALA A 198 -3.13 7.82 -6.40
CA ALA A 198 -2.24 8.45 -7.37
C ALA A 198 -0.77 8.17 -7.02
N THR A 199 0.14 8.46 -7.94
CA THR A 199 1.58 8.36 -7.73
C THR A 199 2.21 9.74 -7.82
N LEU A 200 2.85 10.17 -6.74
CA LEU A 200 3.62 11.41 -6.72
C LEU A 200 5.07 11.14 -7.15
N ILE A 201 5.54 11.91 -8.14
CA ILE A 201 6.91 11.87 -8.65
C ILE A 201 7.68 13.07 -8.08
N ARG A 202 8.78 12.79 -7.40
CA ARG A 202 9.66 13.80 -6.80
C ARG A 202 11.06 13.77 -7.37
N ALA A 203 11.69 14.93 -7.49
CA ALA A 203 13.13 15.10 -7.68
C ALA A 203 13.73 15.60 -6.35
N GLY A 204 14.44 14.73 -5.63
CA GLY A 204 14.79 14.99 -4.23
C GLY A 204 13.53 15.19 -3.37
N SER A 205 13.41 16.34 -2.68
CA SER A 205 12.22 16.68 -1.90
C SER A 205 11.10 17.33 -2.72
N GLN A 206 11.39 17.84 -3.92
CA GLN A 206 10.47 18.66 -4.69
C GLN A 206 9.48 17.80 -5.48
N PRO A 207 8.15 18.06 -5.38
CA PRO A 207 7.18 17.43 -6.27
C PRO A 207 7.33 17.98 -7.69
N VAL A 208 7.20 17.10 -8.69
CA VAL A 208 7.35 17.49 -10.11
C VAL A 208 6.16 17.05 -10.94
N TRP A 209 5.68 15.83 -10.72
CA TRP A 209 4.48 15.32 -11.38
C TRP A 209 3.62 14.50 -10.43
N ARG A 210 2.34 14.42 -10.74
CA ARG A 210 1.43 13.44 -10.17
C ARG A 210 0.83 12.60 -11.30
N ILE A 211 0.99 11.29 -11.23
CA ILE A 211 0.37 10.33 -12.13
C ILE A 211 -0.95 9.92 -11.50
N GLU A 212 -2.04 10.23 -12.19
CA GLU A 212 -3.40 9.83 -11.87
C GLU A 212 -3.81 8.67 -12.79
N GLU A 213 -5.08 8.27 -12.77
CA GLU A 213 -5.57 7.13 -13.55
C GLU A 213 -5.33 7.31 -15.06
N GLU A 214 -5.72 8.47 -15.60
CA GLU A 214 -5.70 8.77 -17.03
C GLU A 214 -4.86 10.00 -17.39
N ALA A 215 -4.13 10.57 -16.42
CA ALA A 215 -3.39 11.81 -16.63
C ALA A 215 -2.09 11.90 -15.83
N VAL A 216 -1.15 12.69 -16.36
CA VAL A 216 0.03 13.19 -15.67
C VAL A 216 -0.15 14.69 -15.44
N VAL A 217 -0.17 15.09 -14.18
CA VAL A 217 -0.37 16.47 -13.75
C VAL A 217 0.99 17.08 -13.38
N PRO A 218 1.47 18.12 -14.08
CA PRO A 218 2.69 18.83 -13.69
C PRO A 218 2.45 19.66 -12.42
N LEU A 219 3.42 19.60 -11.50
CA LEU A 219 3.36 20.29 -10.21
C LEU A 219 4.47 21.33 -10.09
N GLY A 220 4.15 22.45 -9.43
CA GLY A 220 5.11 23.45 -9.00
C GLY A 220 5.78 23.09 -7.68
N PRO A 221 6.78 23.88 -7.22
CA PRO A 221 7.51 23.62 -5.98
C PRO A 221 6.64 23.58 -4.71
N ASP A 222 5.49 24.28 -4.74
CA ASP A 222 4.49 24.32 -3.67
C ASP A 222 3.54 23.11 -3.69
N GLY A 223 3.70 22.20 -4.66
CA GLY A 223 2.85 21.03 -4.87
C GLY A 223 1.52 21.34 -5.56
N ARG A 224 1.28 22.58 -6.00
CA ARG A 224 0.09 22.95 -6.78
C ARG A 224 0.31 22.65 -8.26
N THR A 225 -0.79 22.52 -9.00
CA THR A 225 -0.77 22.30 -10.45
C THR A 225 -0.08 23.47 -11.16
N SER A 226 0.96 23.21 -11.93
CA SER A 226 1.71 24.25 -12.66
C SER A 226 1.34 24.34 -14.15
N GLY A 227 0.40 23.51 -14.61
CA GLY A 227 -0.03 23.44 -16.00
C GLY A 227 -1.19 22.47 -16.19
N PRO A 228 -1.74 22.38 -17.42
CA PRO A 228 -2.84 21.48 -17.72
C PRO A 228 -2.42 20.01 -17.54
N PRO A 229 -3.32 19.12 -17.10
CA PRO A 229 -3.09 17.68 -17.10
C PRO A 229 -2.77 17.17 -18.52
N LEU A 230 -1.81 16.27 -18.62
CA LEU A 230 -1.44 15.58 -19.85
C LEU A 230 -2.14 14.21 -19.87
N PRO A 231 -2.94 13.87 -20.89
CA PRO A 231 -3.49 12.53 -21.02
C PRO A 231 -2.39 11.48 -20.98
N ALA A 232 -2.63 10.41 -20.22
CA ALA A 232 -1.62 9.39 -19.94
C ALA A 232 -2.11 7.99 -20.29
N ARG A 233 -1.22 7.19 -20.86
CA ARG A 233 -1.42 5.76 -21.04
C ARG A 233 -0.51 5.01 -20.09
N ARG A 234 -1.11 4.12 -19.30
CA ARG A 234 -0.39 3.32 -18.30
C ARG A 234 -0.29 1.89 -18.77
N ARG A 235 0.88 1.30 -18.62
CA ARG A 235 1.14 -0.11 -18.91
C ARG A 235 1.83 -0.73 -17.70
N PRO A 236 1.10 -1.44 -16.84
CA PRO A 236 1.69 -2.27 -15.79
C PRO A 236 2.56 -3.37 -16.42
N LEU A 237 3.72 -3.63 -15.83
CA LEU A 237 4.73 -4.57 -16.38
C LEU A 237 5.08 -5.69 -15.40
N GLY A 238 4.97 -5.44 -14.09
CA GLY A 238 5.23 -6.45 -13.08
C GLY A 238 5.10 -5.88 -11.68
N LEU A 239 5.69 -6.58 -10.72
CA LEU A 239 5.79 -6.19 -9.32
C LEU A 239 7.26 -6.15 -8.88
N ASP A 240 7.64 -5.09 -8.17
CA ASP A 240 8.88 -5.00 -7.39
C ASP A 240 8.51 -4.61 -5.97
N ARG A 241 8.91 -5.42 -4.98
CA ARG A 241 8.68 -5.19 -3.54
C ARG A 241 7.28 -4.63 -3.26
N GLY A 242 6.24 -5.38 -3.64
CA GLY A 242 4.84 -5.03 -3.36
C GLY A 242 4.32 -3.77 -4.07
N ARG A 243 5.01 -3.30 -5.11
CA ARG A 243 4.62 -2.15 -5.93
C ARG A 243 4.52 -2.56 -7.39
N VAL A 244 3.55 -1.99 -8.09
CA VAL A 244 3.44 -2.14 -9.54
C VAL A 244 4.60 -1.38 -10.21
N VAL A 245 5.35 -2.11 -11.03
CA VAL A 245 6.32 -1.57 -11.97
C VAL A 245 5.56 -1.26 -13.26
N GLU A 246 5.68 -0.05 -13.79
CA GLU A 246 4.87 0.38 -14.92
C GLU A 246 5.60 1.36 -15.85
N ARG A 247 5.15 1.39 -17.11
CA ARG A 247 5.47 2.43 -18.08
C ARG A 247 4.28 3.37 -18.20
N VAL A 248 4.51 4.68 -18.10
CA VAL A 248 3.49 5.71 -18.29
C VAL A 248 3.91 6.64 -19.41
N GLU A 249 3.05 6.85 -20.39
CA GLU A 249 3.30 7.72 -21.55
C GLU A 249 2.34 8.90 -21.54
N ALA A 250 2.86 10.12 -21.59
CA ALA A 250 2.06 11.35 -21.57
C ALA A 250 2.70 12.43 -22.46
N GLY A 251 2.20 12.57 -23.69
CA GLY A 251 2.78 13.47 -24.68
C GLY A 251 4.24 13.11 -25.00
N ASP A 252 5.14 14.07 -24.80
CA ASP A 252 6.59 13.88 -25.00
C ASP A 252 7.31 13.21 -23.81
N LEU A 253 6.56 12.83 -22.76
CA LEU A 253 7.11 12.24 -21.54
C LEU A 253 6.84 10.73 -21.47
N THR A 254 7.86 9.97 -21.09
CA THR A 254 7.73 8.56 -20.70
C THR A 254 8.33 8.36 -19.32
N PHE A 255 7.55 7.79 -18.40
CA PHE A 255 7.99 7.41 -17.06
C PHE A 255 8.17 5.89 -17.01
N LEU A 256 9.35 5.44 -16.59
CA LEU A 256 9.62 4.04 -16.25
C LEU A 256 9.70 3.96 -14.73
N VAL A 257 8.61 3.52 -14.11
CA VAL A 257 8.47 3.45 -12.65
C VAL A 257 8.92 2.07 -12.18
N GLY A 258 9.94 2.02 -11.32
CA GLY A 258 10.55 0.79 -10.82
C GLY A 258 11.77 0.29 -11.60
N PHE A 259 12.42 1.15 -12.40
CA PHE A 259 13.59 0.84 -13.26
C PHE A 259 14.83 1.66 -12.90
#